data_AF-A0AB39ANI5-F1
#
_entry.id   AF-A0AB39ANI5-F1
#
_cell.length_a   1.000
_cell.length_b   1.000
_cell.length_c   1.000
_cell.angle_alpha   90.00
_cell.angle_beta   90.00
_cell.angle_gamma   90.00
#
_symmetry.space_group_name_H-M   'P 1'
#
loop_
_entity.id
_entity.type
_entity.pdbx_description
1 polymer ?
#
loop_
_entity_poly.entity_id
_entity_poly.type
_entity_poly.pdbx_seq_one_letter_code
_entity_poly.pdbx_strand_id
1 'polypeptide(L)'
;MSLKIKPVVIPLIVMMPAFFVLIYGIYQRMHGDISEKSMRRGLFVIIGCFPLFLITWWIYSWQLSDKLESEGYSICHWYSGASLGAPKIWLSDPSYCIEDGYLVRIELLEWLKQQRLSGKTPSIEVFEKQLEFMLSEYHQKYGV
;
A
#
# COMPACT_ATOMS: atom_id res chain seq x y z
N MET A 1 6.34 -11.46 12.64
CA MET A 1 5.39 -11.81 11.55
C MET A 1 4.97 -10.56 10.80
N SER A 2 4.95 -10.59 9.46
CA SER A 2 4.73 -9.41 8.61
C SER A 2 3.28 -9.26 8.13
N LEU A 3 2.77 -8.04 8.14
CA LEU A 3 1.50 -7.62 7.54
C LEU A 3 1.75 -6.65 6.39
N LYS A 4 1.07 -6.88 5.27
CA LYS A 4 1.14 -6.03 4.07
C LYS A 4 -0.17 -5.29 3.93
N ILE A 5 -0.16 -3.97 4.15
CA ILE A 5 -1.38 -3.17 4.18
C ILE A 5 -1.28 -2.03 3.18
N LYS A 6 -2.36 -1.79 2.43
CA LYS A 6 -2.47 -0.69 1.47
C LYS A 6 -3.44 0.36 2.03
N PRO A 7 -2.97 1.44 2.69
CA PRO A 7 -3.84 2.41 3.34
C PRO A 7 -4.71 3.20 2.35
N VAL A 8 -4.38 3.20 1.05
CA VAL A 8 -5.09 3.94 0.01
C VAL A 8 -6.42 3.30 -0.43
N VAL A 9 -6.65 2.01 -0.13
CA VAL A 9 -7.81 1.27 -0.68
C VAL A 9 -9.15 1.84 -0.21
N ILE A 10 -9.30 2.11 1.10
CA ILE A 10 -10.55 2.65 1.65
C ILE A 10 -10.82 4.09 1.15
N PRO A 11 -9.83 5.00 1.18
CA PRO A 11 -9.99 6.34 0.62
C PRO A 11 -10.38 6.35 -0.87
N LEU A 12 -9.92 5.39 -1.68
CA LEU A 12 -10.31 5.32 -3.10
C LEU A 12 -11.82 5.13 -3.31
N ILE A 13 -12.54 4.54 -2.36
CA ILE A 13 -14.00 4.39 -2.43
C ILE A 13 -14.67 5.78 -2.44
N VAL A 14 -14.06 6.77 -1.77
CA VAL A 14 -14.54 8.16 -1.74
C VAL A 14 -14.50 8.82 -3.12
N MET A 15 -13.68 8.32 -4.05
CA MET A 15 -13.61 8.80 -5.42
C MET A 15 -14.69 8.22 -6.35
N MET A 16 -15.48 7.22 -5.90
CA MET A 16 -16.55 6.62 -6.71
C MET A 16 -17.53 7.63 -7.33
N PRO A 17 -18.02 8.65 -6.60
CA PRO A 17 -18.92 9.66 -7.17
C PRO A 17 -18.31 10.41 -8.36
N ALA A 18 -17.00 10.69 -8.33
CA ALA A 18 -16.31 11.32 -9.45
C ALA A 18 -16.33 10.42 -10.70
N PHE A 19 -16.13 9.11 -10.55
CA PHE A 19 -16.25 8.16 -11.65
C PHE A 19 -17.67 8.09 -12.22
N PHE A 20 -18.69 8.07 -11.37
CA PHE A 20 -20.09 8.10 -11.83
C PHE A 20 -20.42 9.36 -12.63
N VAL A 21 -19.94 10.53 -12.16
CA VAL A 21 -20.10 11.80 -12.88
C VAL A 21 -19.39 11.76 -14.24
N LEU A 22 -18.19 11.19 -14.32
CA LEU A 22 -17.46 11.05 -15.59
C LEU A 22 -18.20 10.12 -16.57
N ILE A 23 -18.69 8.97 -16.10
CA ILE A 23 -19.48 8.02 -16.91
C ILE A 23 -20.76 8.70 -17.41
N TYR A 24 -21.47 9.41 -16.55
CA TYR A 24 -22.68 10.15 -16.92
C TYR A 24 -22.39 11.27 -17.93
N GLY A 25 -21.28 11.99 -17.78
CA GLY A 25 -20.84 13.00 -18.74
C GLY A 25 -20.52 12.42 -20.12
N ILE A 26 -19.87 11.24 -20.17
CA ILE A 26 -19.61 10.52 -21.42
C ILE A 26 -20.94 10.10 -22.07
N TYR A 27 -21.88 9.57 -21.29
CA TYR A 27 -23.20 9.17 -21.77
C TYR A 27 -23.99 10.36 -22.36
N GLN A 28 -24.00 11.50 -21.68
CA GLN A 28 -24.62 12.74 -22.17
C GLN A 28 -24.00 13.21 -23.49
N ARG A 29 -22.66 13.15 -23.59
CA ARG A 29 -21.93 13.51 -24.82
C ARG A 29 -22.30 12.61 -26.00
N MET A 30 -22.50 11.31 -25.77
CA MET A 30 -22.92 10.37 -26.82
C MET A 30 -24.34 10.64 -27.34
N HIS A 31 -25.24 11.12 -26.48
CA HIS A 31 -26.64 11.42 -26.84
C HIS A 31 -26.85 12.87 -27.32
N GLY A 32 -25.79 13.68 -27.39
CA GLY A 32 -25.88 15.10 -27.79
C GLY A 32 -26.53 16.01 -26.74
N ASP A 33 -26.81 15.51 -25.53
CA ASP A 33 -27.50 16.22 -24.45
C ASP A 33 -26.49 16.83 -23.46
N ILE A 34 -25.58 17.65 -23.97
CA ILE A 34 -24.56 18.30 -23.15
C ILE A 34 -25.16 19.56 -22.54
N SER A 35 -25.57 19.47 -21.28
CA SER A 35 -26.02 20.63 -20.51
C SER A 35 -24.85 21.29 -19.77
N GLU A 36 -24.63 22.59 -19.97
CA GLU A 36 -23.62 23.38 -19.23
C GLU A 36 -23.81 23.28 -17.71
N LYS A 37 -25.06 23.20 -17.25
CA LYS A 37 -25.40 23.02 -15.83
C LYS A 37 -24.95 21.66 -15.30
N SER A 38 -25.08 20.60 -16.10
CA SER A 38 -24.60 19.25 -15.76
C SER A 38 -23.08 19.23 -15.66
N MET A 39 -22.40 19.83 -16.63
CA MET A 39 -20.94 19.92 -16.68
C MET A 39 -20.37 20.71 -15.49
N ARG A 40 -20.96 21.86 -15.15
CA ARG A 40 -20.54 22.66 -14.00
C ARG A 40 -20.69 21.90 -12.68
N ARG A 41 -21.83 21.23 -12.47
CA ARG A 41 -22.06 20.41 -11.26
C ARG A 41 -21.09 19.23 -11.19
N GLY A 42 -20.84 18.56 -12.30
CA GLY A 42 -19.89 17.46 -12.36
C GLY A 42 -18.47 17.89 -12.00
N LEU A 43 -18.03 19.05 -12.49
CA LEU A 43 -16.74 19.62 -12.14
C LEU A 43 -16.63 19.93 -10.64
N PHE A 44 -17.68 20.52 -10.03
CA PHE A 44 -17.72 20.74 -8.59
C PHE A 44 -17.60 19.45 -7.78
N VAL A 45 -18.26 18.36 -8.20
CA VAL A 45 -18.16 17.06 -7.54
C VAL A 45 -16.74 16.50 -7.63
N ILE A 46 -16.11 16.53 -8.82
CA ILE A 46 -14.75 16.04 -9.02
C ILE A 46 -13.75 16.83 -8.16
N ILE A 47 -13.85 18.17 -8.19
CA ILE A 47 -13.00 19.05 -7.39
C ILE A 47 -13.20 18.79 -5.90
N GLY A 48 -14.44 18.53 -5.44
CA GLY A 48 -14.73 18.24 -4.03
C GLY A 48 -14.26 16.85 -3.57
N CYS A 49 -14.29 15.85 -4.45
CA CYS A 49 -13.86 14.49 -4.13
C CYS A 49 -12.37 14.40 -3.80
N PHE A 50 -11.51 15.20 -4.45
CA PHE A 50 -10.07 15.11 -4.25
C PHE A 50 -9.59 15.55 -2.85
N PRO A 51 -9.99 16.72 -2.30
CA PRO A 51 -9.72 17.07 -0.90
C PRO A 51 -10.33 16.06 0.07
N LEU A 52 -11.54 15.58 -0.20
CA LEU A 52 -12.20 14.58 0.65
C LEU A 52 -11.38 13.28 0.70
N PHE A 53 -10.88 12.82 -0.44
CA PHE A 53 -9.96 11.69 -0.52
C PHE A 53 -8.72 11.88 0.35
N LEU A 54 -8.07 13.05 0.28
CA LEU A 54 -6.87 13.34 1.08
C LEU A 54 -7.16 13.32 2.58
N ILE A 55 -8.28 13.91 3.00
CA ILE A 55 -8.70 13.93 4.42
C ILE A 55 -9.00 12.51 4.90
N THR A 56 -9.78 11.74 4.14
CA THR A 56 -10.09 10.35 4.50
C THR A 56 -8.83 9.49 4.54
N TRP A 57 -7.91 9.66 3.59
CA TRP A 57 -6.64 8.95 3.59
C TRP A 57 -5.79 9.28 4.81
N TRP A 58 -5.68 10.55 5.18
CA TRP A 58 -4.94 10.98 6.35
C TRP A 58 -5.51 10.37 7.64
N ILE A 59 -6.82 10.51 7.87
CA ILE A 59 -7.49 9.99 9.07
C ILE A 59 -7.36 8.47 9.14
N TYR A 60 -7.64 7.77 8.03
CA TYR A 60 -7.57 6.31 7.99
C TYR A 60 -6.15 5.80 8.21
N SER A 61 -5.15 6.44 7.59
CA SER A 61 -3.75 6.06 7.77
C SER A 61 -3.33 6.25 9.22
N TRP A 62 -3.74 7.33 9.87
CA TRP A 62 -3.43 7.58 11.28
C TRP A 62 -4.08 6.56 12.21
N GLN A 63 -5.38 6.30 12.05
CA GLN A 63 -6.10 5.28 12.83
C GLN A 63 -5.53 3.87 12.64
N LEU A 64 -5.13 3.53 11.43
CA LEU A 64 -4.51 2.26 11.12
C LEU A 64 -3.14 2.12 11.81
N SER A 65 -2.31 3.16 11.77
CA SER A 65 -1.01 3.15 12.44
C SER A 65 -1.17 3.00 13.95
N ASP A 66 -2.04 3.81 14.58
CA ASP A 66 -2.29 3.75 16.02
C ASP A 66 -2.79 2.37 16.48
N LYS A 67 -3.68 1.77 15.70
CA LYS A 67 -4.16 0.42 15.97
C LYS A 67 -3.04 -0.64 15.85
N LEU A 68 -2.18 -0.54 14.85
CA LEU A 68 -1.11 -1.51 14.64
C LEU A 68 -0.01 -1.37 15.69
N GLU A 69 0.33 -0.14 16.06
CA GLU A 69 1.29 0.15 17.13
C GLU A 69 0.79 -0.35 18.48
N SER A 70 -0.50 -0.15 18.80
CA SER A 70 -1.11 -0.71 20.02
C SER A 70 -1.18 -2.25 20.03
N GLU A 71 -1.21 -2.89 18.86
CA GLU A 71 -1.07 -4.35 18.72
C GLU A 71 0.39 -4.83 18.74
N GLY A 72 1.37 -3.92 18.89
CA GLY A 72 2.81 -4.23 18.97
C GLY A 72 3.52 -4.35 17.63
N TYR A 73 2.90 -3.89 16.53
CA TYR A 73 3.55 -3.85 15.23
C TYR A 73 4.31 -2.54 15.02
N SER A 74 5.41 -2.63 14.29
CA SER A 74 6.21 -1.50 13.86
C SER A 74 6.32 -1.46 12.33
N ILE A 75 6.34 -0.27 11.76
CA ILE A 75 6.49 -0.10 10.31
C ILE A 75 7.94 -0.30 9.89
N CYS A 76 8.18 -1.13 8.86
CA CYS A 76 9.49 -1.27 8.25
C CYS A 76 9.57 -0.47 6.95
N HIS A 77 10.30 0.63 6.96
CA HIS A 77 10.43 1.53 5.82
C HIS A 77 11.17 0.90 4.65
N TRP A 78 12.19 0.08 4.91
CA TRP A 78 12.99 -0.61 3.89
C TRP A 78 12.17 -1.60 3.06
N TYR A 79 11.22 -2.29 3.68
CA TYR A 79 10.36 -3.25 2.96
C TYR A 79 9.09 -2.60 2.41
N SER A 80 8.74 -1.41 2.89
CA SER A 80 7.60 -0.63 2.43
C SER A 80 7.91 0.07 1.11
N GLY A 81 6.90 0.22 0.24
CA GLY A 81 7.09 1.05 -0.95
C GLY A 81 6.97 2.55 -0.63
N ALA A 82 7.67 3.37 -1.42
CA ALA A 82 7.77 4.81 -1.20
C ALA A 82 6.52 5.61 -1.65
N SER A 83 5.70 5.06 -2.55
CA SER A 83 4.57 5.81 -3.13
C SER A 83 3.33 5.85 -2.21
N LEU A 84 2.49 6.87 -2.41
CA LEU A 84 1.22 7.13 -1.68
C LEU A 84 0.22 5.96 -1.68
N GLY A 85 0.33 5.04 -2.63
CA GLY A 85 -0.49 3.82 -2.71
C GLY A 85 0.28 2.52 -2.52
N ALA A 86 1.58 2.60 -2.25
CA ALA A 86 2.38 1.40 -2.06
C ALA A 86 1.98 0.66 -0.78
N PRO A 87 2.13 -0.68 -0.78
CA PRO A 87 1.98 -1.43 0.44
C PRO A 87 3.00 -0.97 1.49
N LYS A 88 2.50 -0.74 2.70
CA LYS A 88 3.31 -0.56 3.91
C LYS A 88 3.42 -1.92 4.61
N ILE A 89 4.65 -2.24 5.00
CA ILE A 89 4.99 -3.49 5.67
C ILE A 89 5.12 -3.22 7.16
N TRP A 90 4.31 -3.93 7.93
CA TRP A 90 4.28 -3.88 9.38
C TRP A 90 4.83 -5.19 9.93
N LEU A 91 5.75 -5.12 10.88
CA LEU A 91 6.41 -6.27 11.48
C LEU A 91 6.06 -6.32 12.97
N SER A 92 5.69 -7.50 13.46
CA SER A 92 5.45 -7.72 14.90
C SER A 92 6.73 -7.68 15.73
N ASP A 93 7.90 -7.67 15.09
CA ASP A 93 9.20 -7.56 15.73
C ASP A 93 10.09 -6.70 14.81
N PRO A 94 10.58 -5.54 15.27
CA PRO A 94 11.36 -4.62 14.47
C PRO A 94 12.71 -5.20 14.04
N SER A 95 13.23 -6.23 14.72
CA SER A 95 14.52 -6.85 14.41
C SER A 95 14.57 -7.45 13.00
N TYR A 96 13.41 -7.82 12.44
CA TYR A 96 13.32 -8.30 11.06
C TYR A 96 13.47 -7.20 10.01
N CYS A 97 13.47 -5.91 10.39
CA CYS A 97 13.63 -4.79 9.47
C CYS A 97 15.12 -4.46 9.24
N ILE A 98 15.73 -5.16 8.27
CA ILE A 98 17.14 -4.99 7.91
C ILE A 98 17.22 -4.20 6.60
N GLU A 99 18.06 -3.16 6.57
CA GLU A 99 18.22 -2.25 5.43
C GLU A 99 18.59 -2.97 4.14
N ASP A 100 19.59 -3.86 4.20
CA ASP A 100 20.07 -4.63 3.04
C ASP A 100 18.96 -5.50 2.41
N GLY A 101 17.97 -5.91 3.21
CA GLY A 101 16.80 -6.63 2.73
C GLY A 101 15.93 -5.85 1.75
N TYR A 102 16.15 -4.54 1.56
CA TYR A 102 15.51 -3.73 0.52
C TYR A 102 15.68 -4.33 -0.89
N LEU A 103 16.89 -4.82 -1.22
CA LEU A 103 17.25 -5.31 -2.56
C LEU A 103 16.48 -6.57 -2.95
N VAL A 104 16.23 -7.44 -1.97
CA VAL A 104 15.57 -8.74 -2.12
C VAL A 104 14.19 -8.76 -1.46
N ARG A 105 13.61 -7.58 -1.21
CA ARG A 105 12.38 -7.44 -0.40
C ARG A 105 11.21 -8.26 -0.93
N ILE A 106 11.12 -8.48 -2.25
CA ILE A 106 9.99 -9.18 -2.86
C ILE A 106 10.05 -10.65 -2.50
N GLU A 107 11.21 -11.27 -2.72
CA GLU A 107 11.52 -12.66 -2.41
C GLU A 107 11.48 -12.90 -0.89
N LEU A 108 12.07 -12.00 -0.12
CA LEU A 108 12.14 -12.07 1.34
C LEU A 108 10.74 -12.04 1.99
N LEU A 109 9.86 -11.13 1.54
CA LEU A 109 8.50 -11.03 2.05
C LEU A 109 7.64 -12.23 1.65
N GLU A 110 7.85 -12.81 0.46
CA GLU A 110 7.13 -14.03 0.06
C GLU A 110 7.60 -15.23 0.88
N TRP A 111 8.90 -15.35 1.17
CA TRP A 111 9.43 -16.39 2.06
C TRP A 111 8.86 -16.25 3.48
N LEU A 112 8.85 -15.04 4.05
CA LEU A 112 8.24 -14.79 5.37
C LEU A 112 6.76 -15.17 5.41
N LYS A 113 6.03 -14.89 4.32
CA LYS A 113 4.63 -15.30 4.18
C LYS A 113 4.47 -16.82 4.13
N GLN A 114 5.36 -17.54 3.45
CA GLN A 114 5.36 -19.00 3.42
C GLN A 114 5.63 -19.63 4.79
N GLN A 115 6.59 -19.08 5.56
CA GLN A 115 6.86 -19.54 6.93
C GLN A 115 5.62 -19.38 7.81
N ARG A 116 5.00 -18.20 7.75
CA ARG A 116 3.74 -17.89 8.43
C ARG A 116 2.61 -18.84 8.06
N LEU A 117 2.40 -19.10 6.77
CA LEU A 117 1.37 -20.04 6.29
C LEU A 117 1.63 -21.47 6.77
N SER A 118 2.90 -21.81 7.01
CA SER A 118 3.34 -23.08 7.58
C SER A 118 3.30 -23.10 9.11
N GLY A 119 2.77 -22.05 9.75
CA GLY A 119 2.71 -21.91 11.22
C GLY A 119 4.07 -21.70 11.89
N LYS A 120 5.12 -21.40 11.11
CA LYS A 120 6.47 -21.19 11.60
C LYS A 120 6.77 -19.69 11.72
N THR A 121 7.38 -19.32 12.83
CA THR A 121 8.03 -18.02 12.98
C THR A 121 9.53 -18.29 13.01
N PRO A 122 10.29 -17.94 11.96
CA PRO A 122 11.74 -18.14 11.96
C PRO A 122 12.36 -17.34 13.11
N SER A 123 13.44 -17.82 13.71
CA SER A 123 14.24 -16.98 14.62
C SER A 123 14.99 -15.90 13.83
N ILE A 124 15.48 -14.87 14.52
CA ILE A 124 16.26 -13.81 13.88
C ILE A 124 17.51 -14.35 13.18
N GLU A 125 18.21 -15.32 13.78
CA GLU A 125 19.39 -15.96 13.18
C GLU A 125 19.07 -16.72 11.88
N VAL A 126 17.91 -17.39 11.82
CA VAL A 126 17.47 -18.10 10.61
C VAL A 126 17.07 -17.10 9.54
N PHE A 127 16.42 -16.00 9.94
CA PHE A 127 16.06 -14.92 9.04
C PHE A 127 17.30 -14.23 8.43
N GLU A 128 18.29 -13.89 9.25
CA GLU A 128 19.55 -13.28 8.80
C GLU A 128 20.30 -14.18 7.82
N LYS A 129 20.45 -15.47 8.13
CA LYS A 129 21.06 -16.44 7.20
C LYS A 129 20.30 -16.55 5.88
N GLN A 130 18.97 -16.53 5.93
CA GLN A 130 18.17 -16.57 4.72
C GLN A 130 18.32 -15.28 3.91
N LEU A 131 18.41 -14.13 4.57
CA LEU A 131 18.65 -12.84 3.94
C LEU A 131 20.03 -12.81 3.27
N GLU A 132 21.08 -13.21 3.97
CA GLU A 132 22.45 -13.33 3.43
C GLU A 132 22.49 -14.24 2.20
N PHE A 133 21.81 -15.38 2.26
CA PHE A 133 21.68 -16.29 1.12
C PHE A 133 21.03 -15.60 -0.09
N MET A 134 19.88 -14.94 0.10
CA MET A 134 19.18 -14.23 -0.97
C MET A 134 20.00 -13.07 -1.54
N LEU A 135 20.72 -12.34 -0.69
CA LEU A 135 21.63 -11.28 -1.12
C LEU A 135 22.78 -11.86 -1.95
N SER A 136 23.38 -12.97 -1.54
CA SER A 136 24.46 -13.61 -2.29
C SER A 136 24.01 -14.04 -3.70
N GLU A 137 22.80 -14.60 -3.83
CA GLU A 137 22.22 -14.95 -5.13
C GLU A 137 21.94 -13.69 -5.98
N TYR A 138 21.45 -12.62 -5.35
CA TYR A 138 21.21 -11.34 -6.02
C TYR A 138 22.52 -10.75 -6.57
N HIS A 139 23.57 -10.68 -5.74
CA HIS A 139 24.89 -10.19 -6.14
C HIS A 139 25.51 -11.04 -7.25
N GLN A 140 25.41 -12.37 -7.17
CA GLN A 140 25.89 -13.27 -8.23
C GLN A 140 25.15 -13.05 -9.55
N LYS A 141 23.84 -12.81 -9.51
CA LYS A 141 23.00 -12.63 -10.69
C LYS A 141 23.17 -11.27 -11.36
N TYR A 142 23.33 -10.20 -10.57
CA TYR A 142 23.34 -8.82 -11.06
C TYR A 142 24.72 -8.15 -11.03
N GLY A 143 25.76 -8.83 -10.52
CA GLY A 143 27.15 -8.41 -10.61
C GLY A 143 27.47 -7.11 -9.87
N VAL A 144 26.69 -6.79 -8.83
CA VAL A 144 26.88 -5.60 -7.97
C VAL A 144 27.68 -5.97 -6.73
#